data_AF-A0A968NWI7-F1
#
_entry.id   AF-A0A968NWI7-F1
#
_cell.length_a   1.000
_cell.length_b   1.000
_cell.length_c   1.000
_cell.angle_alpha   90.00
_cell.angle_beta   90.00
_cell.angle_gamma   90.00
#
_symmetry.space_group_name_H-M   'P 1'
#
loop_
_entity.id
_entity.type
_entity.pdbx_description
1 polymer ?
#
loop_
_entity_poly.entity_id
_entity_poly.type
_entity_poly.pdbx_seq_one_letter_code
_entity_poly.pdbx_strand_id
1 'polypeptide(L)'
;MIYLDRTARNFLMRSLDTALLDNGILFLGAAETSQLQDQSYRPIDHSFTFAFRKESPAILVQSIEKVAIAPPKIIQPSPQLSVIPVAHTPSELPSLKTAKQLADRGQLHDAAQLCESILRADPTQADVYLLLGEVYQGLNQPKQAQQNFQKAIYLNPEAYEALVHLALLKEQEGDRSAAQRLKQRVQRIINDQNRSN
;
A
#
# COMPACT_ATOMS: atom_id res chain seq x y z
N MET A 1 -0.56 -19.17 5.22
CA MET A 1 -0.32 -19.57 6.63
C MET A 1 0.55 -20.83 6.78
N ILE A 2 1.29 -21.27 5.76
CA ILE A 2 2.08 -22.52 5.82
C ILE A 2 3.45 -22.34 6.49
N TYR A 3 3.94 -21.09 6.56
CA TYR A 3 5.24 -20.72 7.15
C TYR A 3 5.12 -20.04 8.52
N LEU A 4 3.90 -19.87 9.05
CA LEU A 4 3.69 -19.28 10.38
C LEU A 4 3.56 -20.38 11.44
N ASP A 5 4.31 -20.23 12.53
CA ASP A 5 4.10 -21.01 13.73
C ASP A 5 2.71 -20.71 14.35
N ARG A 6 2.32 -21.54 15.32
CA ARG A 6 0.97 -21.49 15.90
C ARG A 6 0.68 -20.17 16.64
N THR A 7 1.68 -19.54 17.26
CA THR A 7 1.48 -18.30 18.02
C THR A 7 1.37 -17.10 17.08
N ALA A 8 2.23 -17.01 16.08
CA ALA A 8 2.16 -15.99 15.04
C ALA A 8 0.80 -16.04 14.31
N ARG A 9 0.29 -17.25 14.07
CA ARG A 9 -1.02 -17.47 13.45
C ARG A 9 -2.17 -16.95 14.31
N ASN A 10 -2.16 -17.27 15.61
CA ASN A 10 -3.18 -16.81 16.55
C ASN A 10 -3.19 -15.28 16.70
N PHE A 11 -1.99 -14.67 16.72
CA PHE A 11 -1.86 -13.21 16.75
C PHE A 11 -2.43 -12.54 15.49
N LEU A 12 -2.12 -13.11 14.32
CA LEU A 12 -2.66 -12.63 13.05
C LEU A 12 -4.18 -12.74 13.01
N MET A 13 -4.75 -13.87 13.44
CA MET A 13 -6.21 -14.06 13.49
C MET A 13 -6.90 -13.06 14.41
N ARG A 14 -6.35 -12.80 15.60
CA ARG A 14 -6.89 -11.76 16.50
C ARG A 14 -6.83 -10.37 15.88
N SER A 15 -5.72 -10.05 15.22
CA SER A 15 -5.54 -8.75 14.57
C SER A 15 -6.55 -8.57 13.43
N LEU A 16 -6.77 -9.61 12.62
CA LEU A 16 -7.81 -9.62 11.60
C LEU A 16 -9.21 -9.49 12.20
N ASP A 17 -9.50 -10.20 13.29
CA ASP A 17 -10.79 -10.13 13.96
C ASP A 17 -11.10 -8.72 14.48
N THR A 18 -10.11 -8.01 15.06
CA THR A 18 -10.26 -6.61 15.49
C THR A 18 -10.38 -5.62 14.35
N ALA A 19 -9.76 -5.90 13.19
CA ALA A 19 -9.80 -5.02 12.04
C ALA A 19 -11.05 -5.23 11.17
N LEU A 20 -11.67 -6.40 11.25
CA LEU A 20 -12.83 -6.77 10.44
C LEU A 20 -14.11 -6.18 11.04
N LEU A 21 -14.86 -5.46 10.21
CA LEU A 21 -16.18 -4.92 10.54
C LEU A 21 -17.15 -6.03 10.99
N ASP A 22 -18.17 -5.66 11.74
CA ASP A 22 -19.27 -6.54 12.09
C ASP A 22 -19.93 -7.06 10.80
N ASN A 23 -20.00 -8.39 10.66
CA ASN A 23 -20.42 -9.10 9.43
C ASN A 23 -19.49 -8.96 8.22
N GLY A 24 -18.23 -8.54 8.42
CA GLY A 24 -17.22 -8.49 7.36
C GLY A 24 -16.89 -9.89 6.79
N ILE A 25 -16.38 -9.90 5.56
CA ILE A 25 -16.05 -11.11 4.81
C ILE A 25 -14.52 -11.26 4.74
N LEU A 26 -14.03 -12.44 5.08
CA LEU A 26 -12.64 -12.85 4.94
C LEU A 26 -12.51 -13.84 3.79
N PHE A 27 -11.58 -13.61 2.87
CA PHE A 27 -11.22 -14.54 1.81
C PHE A 27 -9.92 -15.25 2.17
N LEU A 28 -9.92 -16.59 2.18
CA LEU A 28 -8.77 -17.40 2.54
C LEU A 28 -8.40 -18.39 1.42
N GLY A 29 -7.17 -18.88 1.42
CA GLY A 29 -6.81 -20.00 0.53
C GLY A 29 -7.40 -21.34 1.00
N ALA A 30 -7.56 -22.30 0.08
CA ALA A 30 -8.06 -23.65 0.40
C ALA A 30 -7.31 -24.32 1.58
N ALA A 31 -5.99 -24.12 1.65
CA ALA A 31 -5.11 -24.66 2.69
C ALA A 31 -5.25 -23.98 4.07
N GLU A 32 -6.01 -22.89 4.16
CA GLU A 32 -6.14 -22.05 5.35
C GLU A 32 -7.54 -22.15 5.97
N THR A 33 -8.49 -22.78 5.26
CA THR A 33 -9.91 -22.90 5.67
C THR A 33 -10.12 -23.74 6.93
N SER A 34 -9.29 -24.78 7.16
CA SER A 34 -9.38 -25.65 8.32
C SER A 34 -9.07 -24.94 9.65
N GLN A 35 -8.50 -23.74 9.60
CA GLN A 35 -8.05 -22.99 10.78
C GLN A 35 -9.13 -22.04 11.32
N LEU A 36 -10.22 -21.85 10.56
CA LEU A 36 -11.36 -21.01 10.95
C LEU A 36 -12.52 -21.80 11.59
N GLN A 37 -12.47 -23.13 11.61
CA GLN A 37 -13.56 -23.95 12.15
C GLN A 37 -13.78 -23.77 13.67
N ASP A 38 -12.84 -23.14 14.37
CA ASP A 38 -12.81 -23.05 15.84
C ASP A 38 -13.26 -21.66 16.36
N GLN A 39 -13.66 -20.73 15.50
CA GLN A 39 -14.01 -19.35 15.88
C GLN A 39 -15.23 -18.83 15.12
N SER A 40 -15.81 -17.72 15.61
CA SER A 40 -17.05 -17.02 15.26
C SER A 40 -17.25 -16.64 13.76
N TYR A 41 -16.97 -17.55 12.83
CA TYR A 41 -16.94 -17.33 11.40
C TYR A 41 -17.76 -18.40 10.70
N ARG A 42 -18.74 -17.99 9.88
CA ARG A 42 -19.52 -18.91 9.04
C ARG A 42 -19.02 -18.93 7.60
N PRO A 43 -18.87 -20.11 6.97
CA PRO A 43 -18.54 -20.19 5.56
C PRO A 43 -19.68 -19.58 4.72
N ILE A 44 -19.32 -18.97 3.61
CA ILE A 44 -20.27 -18.48 2.60
C ILE A 44 -20.28 -19.51 1.47
N ASP A 45 -21.41 -20.18 1.29
CA ASP A 45 -21.59 -21.21 0.26
C ASP A 45 -21.72 -20.56 -1.13
N HIS A 46 -20.58 -20.40 -1.81
CA HIS A 46 -20.53 -20.03 -3.22
C HIS A 46 -19.49 -20.91 -3.93
N SER A 47 -19.83 -21.39 -5.13
CA SER A 47 -18.94 -22.22 -5.94
C SER A 47 -17.56 -21.58 -6.08
N PHE A 48 -16.51 -22.36 -5.84
CA PHE A 48 -15.10 -21.96 -5.95
C PHE A 48 -14.67 -20.81 -5.03
N THR A 49 -15.42 -20.50 -3.97
CA THR A 49 -15.11 -19.40 -3.06
C THR A 49 -14.80 -19.91 -1.66
N PHE A 50 -13.68 -19.47 -1.10
CA PHE A 50 -13.25 -19.78 0.26
C PHE A 50 -13.44 -18.53 1.13
N ALA A 51 -14.70 -18.12 1.29
CA ALA A 51 -15.06 -16.91 2.02
C ALA A 51 -15.78 -17.24 3.33
N PHE A 52 -15.51 -16.44 4.35
CA PHE A 52 -16.07 -16.60 5.69
C PHE A 52 -16.59 -15.27 6.19
N ARG A 53 -17.77 -15.28 6.81
CA ARG A 53 -18.39 -14.11 7.41
C ARG A 53 -18.21 -14.14 8.92
N LYS A 54 -17.76 -13.03 9.51
CA LYS A 54 -17.72 -12.84 10.96
C LYS A 54 -19.14 -12.83 11.53
N GLU A 55 -19.45 -13.76 12.41
CA GLU A 55 -20.69 -13.76 13.18
C GLU A 55 -20.53 -12.76 14.33
N SER A 56 -21.27 -11.66 14.23
CA SER A 56 -21.47 -10.77 15.36
C SER A 56 -22.22 -11.56 16.45
N PRO A 57 -21.80 -11.53 17.73
CA PRO A 57 -22.62 -12.12 18.78
C PRO A 57 -23.98 -11.42 18.73
N ALA A 58 -25.04 -12.21 18.56
CA ALA A 58 -26.40 -11.70 18.52
C ALA A 58 -26.69 -10.99 19.85
N ILE A 59 -26.55 -9.67 19.87
CA ILE A 59 -27.10 -8.86 20.94
C ILE A 59 -28.60 -9.00 20.77
N LEU A 60 -29.20 -9.77 21.68
CA LEU A 60 -30.62 -9.80 21.93
C LEU A 60 -31.08 -8.35 22.08
N VAL A 61 -31.74 -7.81 21.06
CA VAL A 61 -32.32 -6.47 21.10
C VAL A 61 -33.48 -6.52 22.08
N GLN A 62 -33.19 -6.31 23.36
CA GLN A 62 -34.20 -5.83 24.29
C GLN A 62 -34.32 -4.33 24.10
N SER A 63 -35.54 -3.94 23.76
CA SER A 63 -36.07 -2.60 23.57
C SER A 63 -35.54 -1.64 24.65
N ILE A 64 -34.74 -0.66 24.24
CA ILE A 64 -34.34 0.43 25.14
C ILE A 64 -35.30 1.59 24.89
N GLU A 65 -36.28 1.75 25.77
CA GLU A 65 -37.03 2.99 25.90
C GLU A 65 -36.06 4.16 26.13
N LYS A 66 -36.32 5.25 25.42
CA LYS A 66 -35.62 6.54 25.52
C LYS A 66 -35.53 6.98 26.99
N VAL A 67 -34.32 7.04 27.54
CA VAL A 67 -34.04 7.79 28.76
C VAL A 67 -32.86 8.72 28.50
N ALA A 68 -33.15 10.02 28.55
CA ALA A 68 -32.19 11.10 28.39
C ALA A 68 -31.25 11.16 29.60
N ILE A 69 -29.93 11.22 29.34
CA ILE A 69 -28.92 11.45 30.37
C ILE A 69 -28.00 12.58 29.88
N ALA A 70 -27.91 13.62 30.72
CA ALA A 70 -27.17 14.86 30.52
C ALA A 70 -25.64 14.67 30.44
N PRO A 71 -24.89 15.59 29.82
CA PRO A 71 -23.49 15.37 29.46
C PRO A 71 -22.54 15.45 30.67
N PRO A 72 -21.50 14.59 30.77
CA PRO A 72 -20.46 14.76 31.75
C PRO A 72 -19.44 15.84 31.33
N LYS A 73 -19.09 16.73 32.28
CA LYS A 73 -18.02 17.73 32.17
C LYS A 73 -16.65 17.05 32.00
N ILE A 74 -15.93 17.40 30.94
CA ILE A 74 -14.52 17.02 30.74
C ILE A 74 -13.64 18.22 31.10
N ILE A 75 -12.75 18.03 32.07
CA ILE A 75 -11.73 19.00 32.50
C ILE A 75 -10.47 18.76 31.64
N GLN A 76 -9.98 19.79 30.96
CA GLN A 76 -8.72 19.77 30.21
C GLN A 76 -7.50 19.85 31.15
N PRO A 77 -6.34 19.33 30.70
CA PRO A 77 -5.17 20.19 30.64
C PRO A 77 -4.41 20.09 29.31
N SER A 78 -4.15 21.25 28.71
CA SER A 78 -3.36 21.44 27.48
C SER A 78 -1.86 21.22 27.72
N PRO A 79 -1.16 20.62 26.76
CA PRO A 79 0.13 21.13 26.32
C PRO A 79 -0.04 21.73 24.91
N GLN A 80 0.28 23.02 24.78
CA GLN A 80 0.32 23.71 23.49
C GLN A 80 1.36 23.04 22.58
N LEU A 81 0.91 22.35 21.53
CA LEU A 81 1.76 22.08 20.38
C LEU A 81 1.91 23.39 19.63
N SER A 82 3.10 23.99 19.74
CA SER A 82 3.55 25.13 18.98
C SER A 82 3.34 24.86 17.49
N VAL A 83 2.30 25.44 16.92
CA VAL A 83 2.12 25.54 15.47
C VAL A 83 3.19 26.50 14.98
N ILE A 84 4.22 25.97 14.34
CA ILE A 84 5.10 26.80 13.51
C ILE A 84 4.30 27.10 12.24
N PRO A 85 3.97 28.36 11.93
CA PRO A 85 3.36 28.70 10.66
C PRO A 85 4.49 28.84 9.65
N VAL A 86 4.60 27.90 8.70
CA VAL A 86 5.25 28.20 7.43
C VAL A 86 4.20 28.06 6.35
N ALA A 87 3.63 29.20 6.03
CA ALA A 87 2.82 29.42 4.86
C ALA A 87 3.65 29.12 3.61
N HIS A 88 3.21 28.15 2.83
CA HIS A 88 3.17 28.24 1.37
C HIS A 88 1.94 27.47 0.89
N THR A 89 0.79 28.14 0.80
CA THR A 89 -0.17 27.83 -0.25
C THR A 89 0.24 28.64 -1.49
N PRO A 90 0.01 28.12 -2.70
CA PRO A 90 -1.31 27.78 -3.22
C PRO A 90 -1.49 26.26 -3.22
N SER A 91 -2.57 25.69 -2.71
CA SER A 91 -3.83 25.50 -3.45
C SER A 91 -3.68 25.01 -4.90
N GLU A 92 -2.56 24.36 -5.25
CA GLU A 92 -2.49 23.45 -6.39
C GLU A 92 -2.59 22.01 -5.85
N LEU A 93 -3.47 21.22 -6.47
CA LEU A 93 -3.53 19.78 -6.20
C LEU A 93 -2.12 19.19 -6.34
N PRO A 94 -1.70 18.29 -5.44
CA PRO A 94 -0.40 17.67 -5.55
C PRO A 94 -0.29 17.02 -6.93
N SER A 95 0.68 17.47 -7.73
CA SER A 95 0.81 17.05 -9.12
C SER A 95 2.16 16.37 -9.35
N LEU A 96 2.18 15.40 -10.27
CA LEU A 96 3.42 14.71 -10.65
C LEU A 96 4.48 15.71 -11.16
N LYS A 97 4.05 16.76 -11.88
CA LYS A 97 4.95 17.81 -12.39
C LYS A 97 5.64 18.56 -11.26
N THR A 98 4.89 18.95 -10.22
CA THR A 98 5.45 19.64 -9.05
C THR A 98 6.41 18.74 -8.27
N ALA A 99 6.11 17.44 -8.14
CA ALA A 99 7.00 16.49 -7.49
C ALA A 99 8.31 16.31 -8.25
N LYS A 100 8.26 16.25 -9.59
CA LYS A 100 9.44 16.17 -10.43
C LYS A 100 10.33 17.41 -10.29
N GLN A 101 9.74 18.61 -10.29
CA GLN A 101 10.47 19.86 -10.08
C GLN A 101 11.18 19.91 -8.72
N LEU A 102 10.57 19.39 -7.66
CA LEU A 102 11.21 19.28 -6.35
C LEU A 102 12.39 18.31 -6.38
N ALA A 103 12.24 17.16 -7.04
CA ALA A 103 13.31 16.18 -7.22
C ALA A 103 14.50 16.78 -8.00
N ASP A 104 14.23 17.50 -9.09
CA ASP A 104 15.24 18.17 -9.92
C ASP A 104 16.01 19.26 -9.15
N ARG A 105 15.36 19.90 -8.15
CA ARG A 105 15.99 20.87 -7.24
C ARG A 105 16.81 20.24 -6.12
N GLY A 106 16.86 18.91 -6.05
CA GLY A 106 17.51 18.16 -4.97
C GLY A 106 16.71 18.13 -3.67
N GLN A 107 15.47 18.64 -3.67
CA GLN A 107 14.56 18.56 -2.51
C GLN A 107 13.89 17.19 -2.46
N LEU A 108 14.72 16.14 -2.31
CA LEU A 108 14.30 14.76 -2.43
C LEU A 108 13.29 14.34 -1.35
N HIS A 109 13.42 14.85 -0.13
CA HIS A 109 12.47 14.57 0.95
C HIS A 109 11.08 15.16 0.67
N ASP A 110 11.04 16.42 0.23
CA ASP A 110 9.79 17.11 -0.12
C ASP A 110 9.13 16.43 -1.33
N ALA A 111 9.93 16.03 -2.33
CA ALA A 111 9.47 15.28 -3.50
C ALA A 111 8.85 13.92 -3.09
N ALA A 112 9.48 13.18 -2.17
CA ALA A 112 8.96 11.92 -1.68
C ALA A 112 7.60 12.09 -0.98
N GLN A 113 7.49 13.08 -0.09
CA GLN A 113 6.24 13.38 0.60
C GLN A 113 5.13 13.77 -0.38
N LEU A 114 5.46 14.57 -1.39
CA LEU A 114 4.49 14.97 -2.41
C LEU A 114 4.04 13.77 -3.24
N CYS A 115 4.96 12.92 -3.72
CA CYS A 115 4.63 11.67 -4.40
C CYS A 115 3.73 10.77 -3.56
N GLU A 116 4.02 10.59 -2.27
CA GLU A 116 3.16 9.81 -1.37
C GLU A 116 1.77 10.41 -1.22
N SER A 117 1.65 11.73 -1.18
CA SER A 117 0.34 12.40 -1.14
C SER A 117 -0.47 12.16 -2.42
N ILE A 118 0.19 12.15 -3.59
CA ILE A 118 -0.43 11.85 -4.89
C ILE A 118 -0.93 10.39 -4.89
N LEU A 119 -0.10 9.45 -4.41
CA LEU A 119 -0.46 8.04 -4.34
C LEU A 119 -1.57 7.72 -3.34
N ARG A 120 -1.74 8.54 -2.28
CA ARG A 120 -2.89 8.43 -1.37
C ARG A 120 -4.20 8.82 -2.06
N ALA A 121 -4.16 9.77 -3.00
CA ALA A 121 -5.32 10.18 -3.77
C ALA A 121 -5.62 9.18 -4.90
N ASP A 122 -4.59 8.74 -5.62
CA ASP A 122 -4.69 7.72 -6.66
C ASP A 122 -3.49 6.77 -6.64
N PRO A 123 -3.68 5.54 -6.13
CA PRO A 123 -2.62 4.55 -6.00
C PRO A 123 -2.28 3.80 -7.30
N THR A 124 -2.88 4.16 -8.44
CA THR A 124 -2.71 3.44 -9.72
C THR A 124 -1.75 4.12 -10.70
N GLN A 125 -1.17 5.26 -10.31
CA GLN A 125 -0.28 6.03 -11.18
C GLN A 125 1.15 5.45 -11.21
N ALA A 126 1.45 4.68 -12.26
CA ALA A 126 2.77 4.08 -12.47
C ALA A 126 3.92 5.11 -12.49
N ASP A 127 3.70 6.27 -13.14
CA ASP A 127 4.71 7.33 -13.27
C ASP A 127 5.08 7.96 -11.92
N VAL A 128 4.14 8.01 -10.98
CA VAL A 128 4.40 8.51 -9.62
C VAL A 128 5.26 7.52 -8.84
N TYR A 129 5.02 6.20 -8.99
CA TYR A 129 5.89 5.18 -8.41
C TYR A 129 7.30 5.18 -9.04
N LEU A 130 7.41 5.44 -10.34
CA LEU A 130 8.70 5.62 -11.01
C LEU A 130 9.48 6.77 -10.36
N LEU A 131 8.88 7.96 -10.30
CA LEU A 131 9.51 9.15 -9.71
C LEU A 131 9.86 8.93 -8.23
N LEU A 132 8.96 8.31 -7.46
CA LEU A 132 9.23 7.98 -6.06
C LEU A 132 10.43 7.01 -5.94
N GLY A 133 10.56 6.06 -6.87
CA GLY A 133 11.71 5.18 -6.96
C GLY A 133 13.02 5.94 -7.19
N GLU A 134 13.05 6.85 -8.16
CA GLU A 134 14.20 7.72 -8.46
C GLU A 134 14.59 8.59 -7.26
N VAL A 135 13.60 9.19 -6.61
CA VAL A 135 13.80 10.00 -5.40
C VAL A 135 14.43 9.15 -4.28
N TYR A 136 13.94 7.94 -4.04
CA TYR A 136 14.53 7.03 -3.07
C TYR A 136 15.95 6.56 -3.46
N GLN A 137 16.28 6.45 -4.76
CA GLN A 137 17.67 6.23 -5.17
C GLN A 137 18.55 7.42 -4.79
N GLY A 138 18.10 8.65 -5.04
CA GLY A 138 18.82 9.87 -4.65
C GLY A 138 19.00 10.00 -3.12
N LEU A 139 18.05 9.46 -2.34
CA LEU A 139 18.13 9.39 -0.87
C LEU A 139 19.03 8.26 -0.35
N ASN A 140 19.75 7.55 -1.22
CA ASN A 140 20.53 6.36 -0.88
C ASN A 140 19.72 5.25 -0.20
N GLN A 141 18.45 5.09 -0.61
CA GLN A 141 17.51 4.08 -0.11
C GLN A 141 17.16 3.06 -1.21
N PRO A 142 18.13 2.23 -1.67
CA PRO A 142 17.96 1.37 -2.85
C PRO A 142 16.88 0.30 -2.67
N LYS A 143 16.62 -0.17 -1.45
CA LYS A 143 15.56 -1.15 -1.17
C LYS A 143 14.17 -0.57 -1.41
N GLN A 144 13.91 0.65 -0.94
CA GLN A 144 12.64 1.34 -1.17
C GLN A 144 12.50 1.73 -2.65
N ALA A 145 13.58 2.17 -3.28
CA ALA A 145 13.59 2.42 -4.72
C ALA A 145 13.18 1.18 -5.52
N GLN A 146 13.78 0.02 -5.21
CA GLN A 146 13.46 -1.24 -5.87
C GLN A 146 11.98 -1.61 -5.74
N GLN A 147 11.39 -1.45 -4.54
CA GLN A 147 9.97 -1.74 -4.31
C GLN A 147 9.06 -0.83 -5.15
N ASN A 148 9.39 0.45 -5.26
CA ASN A 148 8.62 1.41 -6.04
C ASN A 148 8.73 1.13 -7.55
N PHE A 149 9.92 0.81 -8.06
CA PHE A 149 10.07 0.39 -9.46
C PHE A 149 9.30 -0.91 -9.78
N GLN A 150 9.29 -1.88 -8.86
CA GLN A 150 8.49 -3.09 -9.02
C GLN A 150 6.99 -2.79 -9.10
N LYS A 151 6.49 -1.86 -8.27
CA LYS A 151 5.09 -1.41 -8.33
C LYS A 151 4.80 -0.68 -9.64
N ALA A 152 5.69 0.19 -10.12
CA ALA A 152 5.54 0.85 -11.40
C ALA A 152 5.44 -0.17 -12.56
N ILE A 153 6.28 -1.20 -12.57
CA ILE A 153 6.24 -2.29 -13.57
C ILE A 153 4.97 -3.15 -13.44
N TYR A 154 4.47 -3.33 -12.21
CA TYR A 154 3.23 -4.07 -11.98
C TYR A 154 2.01 -3.33 -12.56
N LEU A 155 1.96 -2.02 -12.37
CA LEU A 155 0.87 -1.16 -12.89
C LEU A 155 0.98 -0.93 -14.39
N ASN A 156 2.21 -0.70 -14.88
CA ASN A 156 2.50 -0.56 -16.29
C ASN A 156 3.63 -1.53 -16.71
N PRO A 157 3.28 -2.69 -17.29
CA PRO A 157 4.26 -3.67 -17.77
C PRO A 157 5.19 -3.15 -18.88
N GLU A 158 4.81 -2.08 -19.57
CA GLU A 158 5.58 -1.48 -20.67
C GLU A 158 6.37 -0.24 -20.23
N ALA A 159 6.39 0.07 -18.93
CA ALA A 159 7.20 1.15 -18.36
C ALA A 159 8.71 0.82 -18.50
N TYR A 160 9.27 1.17 -19.65
CA TYR A 160 10.67 0.88 -20.00
C TYR A 160 11.64 1.58 -19.04
N GLU A 161 11.32 2.79 -18.59
CA GLU A 161 12.11 3.56 -17.61
C GLU A 161 12.25 2.78 -16.30
N ALA A 162 11.14 2.30 -15.73
CA ALA A 162 11.15 1.52 -14.49
C ALA A 162 11.95 0.21 -14.62
N LEU A 163 11.86 -0.46 -15.78
CA LEU A 163 12.64 -1.66 -16.08
C LEU A 163 14.15 -1.35 -16.15
N VAL A 164 14.54 -0.21 -16.73
CA VAL A 164 15.95 0.24 -16.80
C VAL A 164 16.49 0.53 -15.40
N HIS A 165 15.77 1.31 -14.59
CA HIS A 165 16.19 1.62 -13.22
C HIS A 165 16.32 0.37 -12.35
N LEU A 166 15.37 -0.56 -12.46
CA LEU A 166 15.44 -1.83 -11.74
C LEU A 166 16.61 -2.71 -12.22
N ALA A 167 16.90 -2.73 -13.52
CA ALA A 167 18.03 -3.48 -14.06
C ALA A 167 19.37 -2.93 -13.55
N LEU A 168 19.51 -1.60 -13.46
CA LEU A 168 20.69 -0.94 -12.92
C LEU A 168 20.89 -1.27 -11.44
N LEU A 169 19.81 -1.21 -10.64
CA LEU A 169 19.87 -1.60 -9.23
C LEU A 169 20.30 -3.07 -9.07
N LYS A 170 19.75 -3.98 -9.86
CA LYS A 170 20.13 -5.41 -9.80
C LYS A 170 21.59 -5.65 -10.19
N GLU A 171 22.12 -4.85 -11.11
CA GLU A 171 23.54 -4.90 -11.49
C GLU A 171 24.44 -4.40 -10.35
N GLN A 172 24.04 -3.33 -9.65
CA GLN A 172 24.73 -2.82 -8.47
C GLN A 172 24.71 -3.81 -7.30
N GLU A 173 23.62 -4.57 -7.14
CA GLU A 173 23.50 -5.64 -6.14
C GLU A 173 24.28 -6.91 -6.52
N GLY A 174 24.79 -7.00 -7.75
CA GLY A 174 25.54 -8.16 -8.25
C GLY A 174 24.68 -9.27 -8.90
N ASP A 175 23.36 -9.13 -8.93
CA ASP A 175 22.47 -10.06 -9.64
C ASP A 175 22.42 -9.74 -11.14
N ARG A 176 23.54 -10.07 -11.82
CA ARG A 176 23.68 -9.91 -13.26
C ARG A 176 22.63 -10.69 -14.05
N SER A 177 22.16 -11.82 -13.51
CA SER A 177 21.16 -12.66 -14.18
C SER A 177 19.81 -11.94 -14.28
N ALA A 178 19.35 -11.32 -13.19
CA ALA A 178 18.12 -10.56 -13.17
C ALA A 178 18.23 -9.29 -14.01
N ALA A 179 19.36 -8.59 -13.91
CA ALA A 179 19.63 -7.41 -14.72
C ALA A 179 19.56 -7.72 -16.22
N GLN A 180 20.15 -8.83 -16.67
CA GLN A 180 20.10 -9.26 -18.07
C GLN A 180 18.67 -9.56 -18.55
N ARG A 181 17.86 -10.25 -17.73
CA ARG A 181 16.45 -10.52 -18.07
C ARG A 181 15.65 -9.23 -18.25
N LEU A 182 15.86 -8.25 -17.38
CA LEU A 182 15.19 -6.95 -17.46
C LEU A 182 15.65 -6.17 -18.70
N LYS A 183 16.96 -6.10 -18.97
CA LYS A 183 17.52 -5.46 -20.18
C LYS A 183 16.99 -6.08 -21.47
N GLN A 184 16.87 -7.41 -21.53
CA GLN A 184 16.26 -8.10 -22.68
C GLN A 184 14.80 -7.70 -22.89
N ARG A 185 14.03 -7.53 -21.80
CA ARG A 185 12.63 -7.08 -21.89
C ARG A 185 12.54 -5.65 -22.42
N VAL A 186 13.39 -4.74 -21.93
CA VAL A 186 13.49 -3.36 -22.44
C VAL A 186 13.79 -3.36 -23.94
N GLN A 187 14.75 -4.17 -24.40
CA GLN A 187 15.09 -4.24 -25.82
C GLN A 187 13.92 -4.72 -26.69
N ARG A 188 13.11 -5.66 -26.20
CA ARG A 188 11.90 -6.10 -26.91
C ARG A 188 10.91 -4.95 -27.07
N ILE A 189 10.60 -4.25 -25.99
CA ILE A 189 9.67 -3.11 -26.00
C ILE A 189 10.13 -2.03 -27.00
N ILE A 190 11.42 -1.66 -26.96
CA ILE A 190 11.99 -0.66 -27.88
C ILE A 190 11.91 -1.13 -29.34
N ASN A 191 12.23 -2.40 -29.59
CA ASN A 191 12.17 -2.96 -30.95
C ASN A 191 10.74 -3.00 -31.48
N ASP A 192 9.76 -3.30 -30.62
CA ASP A 192 8.35 -3.35 -30.98
C ASP A 192 7.83 -1.93 -31.28
N GLN A 193 8.20 -0.92 -30.47
CA GLN A 193 7.89 0.49 -30.74
C GLN A 193 8.47 0.99 -32.07
N ASN A 194 9.71 0.61 -32.39
CA ASN A 194 10.36 0.98 -33.65
C ASN A 194 9.76 0.30 -34.88
N ARG A 195 9.06 -0.82 -34.71
CA ARG A 195 8.36 -1.52 -35.80
C ARG A 195 6.96 -0.97 -36.07
N SER A 196 6.39 -0.24 -35.12
CA SER A 196 5.06 0.36 -35.23
C SER A 196 5.04 1.78 -35.79
N ASN A 197 6.22 2.38 -36.04
CA ASN A 197 6.41 3.67 -36.69
C ASN A 197 6.88 3.49 -38.15
#